data_AF-A0A8P4G3H8-F1
#
_entry.id   AF-A0A8P4G3H8-F1
#
_cell.length_a   1.000
_cell.length_b   1.000
_cell.length_c   1.000
_cell.angle_alpha   90.00
_cell.angle_beta   90.00
_cell.angle_gamma   90.00
#
_symmetry.space_group_name_H-M   'P 1'
#
loop_
_entity.id
_entity.type
_entity.pdbx_description
1 polymer ?
#
loop_
_entity_poly.entity_id
_entity_poly.type
_entity_poly.pdbx_seq_one_letter_code
_entity_poly.pdbx_strand_id
1 'polypeptide(L)'
;MPAICCAVGCNNNHWTPTSHTLLCNEHFVSGAKQDNPLSPDFVPSLFAHTSAREREKQHYASKKFQQTQLMKRKIRKTCSSLADPSTTNGADVEEHEPCVNPSCQATMSALESECARLRAEVRELKARAEERSLNEEAFRDNDIMVLELTGLSSSAKLIVLFNFLAEFLKVGQSHHPIPMFDPNINETEA
;
A
#
# COMPACT_ATOMS: atom_id res chain seq x y z
N MET A 1 27.26 34.52 -8.45
CA MET A 1 26.47 34.40 -7.21
C MET A 1 27.14 33.32 -6.37
N PRO A 2 27.74 33.62 -5.20
CA PRO A 2 28.46 32.60 -4.44
C PRO A 2 27.46 31.56 -3.93
N ALA A 3 27.70 30.29 -4.25
CA ALA A 3 26.97 29.17 -3.70
C ALA A 3 27.26 29.12 -2.19
N ILE A 4 26.29 29.52 -1.38
CA ILE A 4 26.32 29.31 0.06
C ILE A 4 26.24 27.81 0.27
N CYS A 5 27.41 27.18 0.36
CA CYS A 5 27.56 25.75 0.62
C CYS A 5 27.29 25.53 2.12
N CYS A 6 26.14 24.96 2.42
CA CYS A 6 25.65 24.82 3.79
C CYS A 6 25.96 23.43 4.35
N ALA A 7 26.97 23.39 5.22
CA ALA A 7 27.21 22.44 6.30
C ALA A 7 26.69 21.00 6.12
N VAL A 8 27.37 20.23 5.26
CA VAL A 8 27.57 18.81 5.56
C VAL A 8 28.99 18.71 6.10
N GLY A 9 29.14 18.43 7.40
CA GLY A 9 30.43 18.10 7.98
C GLY A 9 31.02 16.90 7.24
N CYS A 10 32.03 17.12 6.39
CA CYS A 10 32.69 16.07 5.62
C CYS A 10 33.47 15.05 6.48
N ASN A 11 33.50 15.24 7.80
CA ASN A 11 34.23 14.39 8.74
C ASN A 11 33.23 13.95 9.83
N ASN A 12 33.14 12.65 10.12
CA ASN A 12 32.27 11.96 11.09
C ASN A 12 32.38 12.43 12.57
N ASN A 13 32.60 13.71 12.84
CA ASN A 13 32.72 14.27 14.18
C ASN A 13 31.43 15.05 14.50
N HIS A 14 30.59 14.47 15.36
CA HIS A 14 29.59 15.09 16.25
C HIS A 14 29.10 16.51 15.91
N TRP A 15 28.70 16.75 14.67
CA TRP A 15 28.24 18.07 14.26
C TRP A 15 26.81 18.28 14.75
N THR A 16 26.59 19.35 15.52
CA THR A 16 25.27 19.74 16.02
C THR A 16 24.84 21.04 15.32
N PRO A 17 23.70 21.05 14.61
CA PRO A 17 23.22 22.28 13.98
C PRO A 17 22.93 23.35 15.03
N THR A 18 23.29 24.58 14.72
CA THR A 18 22.95 25.77 15.51
C THR A 18 21.73 26.46 14.91
N SER A 19 21.10 27.41 15.61
CA SER A 19 19.95 28.17 15.10
C SER A 19 20.24 28.98 13.82
N HIS A 20 21.52 29.23 13.52
CA HIS A 20 21.98 29.92 12.32
C HIS A 20 22.51 28.96 11.24
N THR A 21 22.44 27.66 11.49
CA THR A 21 22.76 26.66 10.49
C THR A 21 21.64 26.63 9.46
N LEU A 22 21.96 27.12 8.27
CA LEU A 22 21.05 27.10 7.13
C LEU A 22 21.35 25.86 6.27
N LEU A 23 20.38 25.41 5.50
CA LEU A 23 20.57 24.43 4.43
C LEU A 23 20.27 25.12 3.10
N CYS A 24 21.03 24.79 2.07
CA CYS A 24 20.73 25.30 0.74
C CYS A 24 19.57 24.52 0.12
N ASN A 25 18.98 25.14 -0.90
CA ASN A 25 17.84 24.62 -1.64
C ASN A 25 18.11 23.27 -2.33
N GLU A 26 19.37 22.96 -2.65
CA GLU A 26 19.77 21.72 -3.32
C GLU A 26 19.46 20.45 -2.51
N HIS A 27 19.29 20.58 -1.20
CA HIS A 27 18.92 19.45 -0.34
C HIS A 27 17.44 19.04 -0.44
N PHE A 28 16.64 19.79 -1.20
CA PHE A 28 15.24 19.54 -1.46
C PHE A 28 15.03 19.14 -2.92
N VAL A 29 14.13 18.20 -3.17
CA VAL A 29 13.82 17.62 -4.49
C VAL A 29 13.33 18.67 -5.48
N SER A 30 12.48 19.60 -5.04
CA SER A 30 12.02 20.72 -5.87
C SER A 30 12.93 21.95 -5.82
N GLY A 31 13.98 21.93 -4.99
CA GLY A 31 14.82 23.09 -4.76
C GLY A 31 14.23 24.11 -3.77
N ALA A 32 13.20 23.76 -2.98
CA ALA A 32 12.67 24.62 -1.93
C ALA A 32 11.99 23.82 -0.83
N LYS A 33 12.18 24.23 0.44
CA LYS A 33 11.43 23.68 1.57
C LYS A 33 9.93 23.94 1.40
N GLN A 34 9.12 22.94 1.71
CA GLN A 34 7.67 23.04 1.78
C GLN A 34 7.20 22.77 3.22
N ASP A 35 6.17 23.47 3.71
CA ASP A 35 5.64 23.24 5.06
C ASP A 35 4.56 22.16 5.12
N ASN A 36 4.16 21.63 3.97
CA ASN A 36 3.18 20.55 3.89
C ASN A 36 3.84 19.22 4.29
N PRO A 37 3.40 18.54 5.37
CA PRO A 37 4.00 17.29 5.84
C PRO A 37 3.91 16.13 4.85
N LEU A 38 3.02 16.21 3.86
CA LEU A 38 2.88 15.21 2.80
C LEU A 38 3.78 15.49 1.59
N SER A 39 4.47 16.63 1.56
CA SER A 39 5.41 16.96 0.49
C SER A 39 6.74 16.22 0.70
N PRO A 40 7.35 15.65 -0.35
CA PRO A 40 8.71 15.10 -0.24
C PRO A 40 9.78 16.17 0.05
N ASP A 41 9.45 17.46 -0.08
CA ASP A 41 10.31 18.60 0.28
C ASP A 41 10.06 19.13 1.70
N PHE A 42 9.28 18.43 2.52
CA PHE A 42 9.06 18.82 3.92
C PHE A 42 10.34 18.75 4.75
N VAL A 43 11.18 17.76 4.45
CA VAL A 43 12.48 17.54 5.07
C VAL A 43 13.55 17.44 3.98
N PRO A 44 14.77 17.94 4.23
CA PRO A 44 15.87 17.78 3.29
C PRO A 44 16.21 16.29 3.14
N SER A 45 16.24 15.80 1.90
CA SER A 45 16.42 14.37 1.59
C SER A 45 17.56 14.10 0.61
N LEU A 46 18.06 15.14 -0.06
CA LEU A 46 19.17 15.04 -1.01
C LEU A 46 20.49 15.40 -0.32
N PHE A 47 21.32 14.43 -0.03
CA PHE A 47 22.66 14.61 0.52
C PHE A 47 23.72 13.96 -0.37
N ALA A 48 24.99 14.26 -0.10
CA ALA A 48 26.11 13.70 -0.85
C ALA A 48 26.12 12.15 -0.85
N HIS A 49 25.68 11.53 0.26
CA HIS A 49 25.61 10.08 0.40
C HIS A 49 24.31 9.46 -0.12
N THR A 50 23.33 10.26 -0.54
CA THR A 50 22.07 9.74 -1.08
C THR A 50 22.35 9.07 -2.43
N SER A 51 22.11 7.75 -2.50
CA SER A 51 22.32 6.94 -3.69
C SER A 51 21.45 7.39 -4.87
N ALA A 52 21.88 7.09 -6.10
CA ALA A 52 21.12 7.44 -7.30
C ALA A 52 19.67 6.89 -7.28
N ARG A 53 19.50 5.66 -6.81
CA ARG A 53 18.18 5.01 -6.66
C ARG A 53 17.28 5.76 -5.67
N GLU A 54 17.83 6.19 -4.54
CA GLU A 54 17.05 6.95 -3.55
C GLU A 54 16.70 8.34 -4.08
N ARG A 55 17.63 9.02 -4.77
CA ARG A 55 17.34 10.29 -5.44
C ARG A 55 16.19 10.15 -6.45
N GLU A 56 16.21 9.10 -7.28
CA GLU A 56 15.14 8.83 -8.25
C GLU A 56 13.79 8.58 -7.58
N LYS A 57 13.76 7.82 -6.48
CA LYS A 57 12.57 7.58 -5.68
C LYS A 57 11.98 8.89 -5.12
N GLN A 58 12.83 9.79 -4.62
CA GLN A 58 12.40 11.11 -4.15
C GLN A 58 11.83 11.98 -5.28
N HIS A 59 12.45 11.96 -6.46
CA HIS A 59 11.91 12.63 -7.65
C HIS A 59 10.56 12.07 -8.10
N TYR A 60 10.39 10.75 -8.08
CA TYR A 60 9.11 10.11 -8.38
C TYR A 60 8.03 10.51 -7.36
N ALA A 61 8.36 10.52 -6.06
CA ALA A 61 7.45 10.97 -5.02
C ALA A 61 7.01 12.43 -5.22
N SER A 62 7.92 13.31 -5.64
CA SER A 62 7.62 14.71 -5.94
C SER A 62 6.65 14.86 -7.12
N LYS A 63 6.89 14.12 -8.22
CA LYS A 63 5.96 14.10 -9.36
C LYS A 63 4.57 13.61 -8.96
N LYS A 64 4.49 12.54 -8.18
CA LYS A 64 3.21 11.97 -7.70
C LYS A 64 2.46 12.95 -6.79
N PHE A 65 3.17 13.59 -5.88
CA PHE A 65 2.61 14.64 -5.02
C PHE A 65 2.04 15.79 -5.87
N GLN A 66 2.81 16.30 -6.83
CA GLN A 66 2.37 17.38 -7.71
C GLN A 66 1.12 17.01 -8.51
N GLN A 67 1.07 15.80 -9.08
CA GLN A 67 -0.12 15.29 -9.77
C GLN A 67 -1.35 15.27 -8.84
N THR A 68 -1.17 14.82 -7.61
CA THR A 68 -2.25 14.79 -6.60
C THR A 68 -2.74 16.20 -6.28
N GLN A 69 -1.83 17.18 -6.13
CA GLN A 69 -2.21 18.58 -5.89
C GLN A 69 -2.95 19.18 -7.10
N LEU A 70 -2.50 18.88 -8.32
CA LEU A 70 -3.17 19.36 -9.54
C LEU A 70 -4.58 18.79 -9.69
N MET A 71 -4.77 17.50 -9.38
CA MET A 71 -6.10 16.88 -9.37
C MET A 71 -7.01 17.54 -8.33
N LYS A 72 -6.52 17.73 -7.10
CA LYS A 72 -7.26 18.45 -6.05
C LYS A 72 -7.63 19.88 -6.47
N ARG A 73 -6.72 20.61 -7.12
CA ARG A 73 -6.99 21.96 -7.63
C ARG A 73 -8.00 21.94 -8.78
N LYS A 74 -7.93 20.97 -9.69
CA LYS A 74 -8.92 20.84 -10.79
C LYS A 74 -10.31 20.56 -10.23
N ILE A 75 -10.43 19.65 -9.26
CA ILE A 75 -11.68 19.36 -8.56
C ILE A 75 -12.21 20.62 -7.88
N ARG A 76 -11.38 21.32 -7.09
CA ARG A 76 -11.75 22.59 -6.47
C ARG A 76 -12.17 23.65 -7.49
N LYS A 77 -11.49 23.77 -8.62
CA LYS A 77 -11.82 24.75 -9.67
C LYS A 77 -13.13 24.43 -10.38
N THR A 78 -13.43 23.15 -10.60
CA THR A 78 -14.70 22.69 -11.17
C THR A 78 -15.87 22.88 -10.19
N CYS A 79 -15.64 22.77 -8.87
CA CYS A 79 -16.65 23.08 -7.86
C CYS A 79 -16.76 24.58 -7.54
N SER A 80 -15.67 25.34 -7.65
CA SER A 80 -15.60 26.76 -7.26
C SER A 80 -16.13 27.73 -8.32
N SER A 81 -16.46 27.27 -9.54
CA SER A 81 -17.20 28.12 -10.49
C SER A 81 -18.68 28.30 -10.12
N LEU A 82 -19.11 27.82 -8.96
CA LEU A 82 -20.49 27.93 -8.47
C LEU A 82 -20.65 28.53 -7.06
N ALA A 83 -19.61 29.10 -6.43
CA ALA A 83 -19.82 29.78 -5.15
C ALA A 83 -18.80 30.89 -4.85
N ASP A 84 -19.34 32.07 -4.53
CA ASP A 84 -18.68 33.21 -3.88
C ASP A 84 -18.26 32.86 -2.43
N PRO A 85 -17.28 33.57 -1.83
CA PRO A 85 -16.66 33.18 -0.57
C PRO A 85 -17.30 33.87 0.64
N SER A 86 -17.66 33.10 1.67
CA SER A 86 -17.57 33.54 3.08
C SER A 86 -17.78 32.41 4.09
N THR A 87 -16.84 32.34 5.03
CA THR A 87 -17.06 32.08 6.48
C THR A 87 -16.93 30.64 7.02
N THR A 88 -15.72 30.41 7.56
CA THR A 88 -15.33 29.79 8.85
C THR A 88 -15.55 28.31 9.19
N ASN A 89 -14.41 27.66 9.46
CA ASN A 89 -14.09 26.53 10.35
C ASN A 89 -15.18 26.00 11.31
N GLY A 90 -15.27 24.66 11.40
CA GLY A 90 -15.81 23.95 12.55
C GLY A 90 -16.05 22.47 12.23
N ALA A 91 -15.54 21.58 13.07
CA ALA A 91 -15.72 20.14 12.94
C ALA A 91 -17.19 19.76 13.22
N ASP A 92 -17.87 19.18 12.24
CA ASP A 92 -19.06 18.36 12.45
C ASP A 92 -19.24 17.40 11.27
N VAL A 93 -19.87 16.25 11.53
CA VAL A 93 -20.14 15.22 10.54
C VAL A 93 -21.22 15.75 9.60
N GLU A 94 -20.82 16.35 8.49
CA GLU A 94 -21.77 16.73 7.43
C GLU A 94 -22.36 15.46 6.80
N GLU A 95 -23.65 15.21 7.05
CA GLU A 95 -24.50 14.61 6.04
C GLU A 95 -24.33 15.43 4.76
N HIS A 96 -23.54 14.89 3.83
CA HIS A 96 -23.28 15.51 2.55
C HIS A 96 -24.62 15.73 1.83
N GLU A 97 -25.00 17.00 1.65
CA GLU A 97 -26.21 17.36 0.89
C GLU A 97 -26.24 16.60 -0.44
N PRO A 98 -27.40 16.05 -0.85
CA PRO A 98 -27.50 15.33 -2.12
C PRO A 98 -27.03 16.19 -3.29
N CYS A 99 -26.08 15.67 -4.06
CA CYS A 99 -25.56 16.33 -5.26
C CYS A 99 -26.71 16.63 -6.24
N VAL A 100 -27.05 17.91 -6.45
CA VAL A 100 -28.20 18.34 -7.29
C VAL A 100 -27.95 18.13 -8.80
N ASN A 101 -26.71 17.86 -9.21
CA ASN A 101 -26.38 17.63 -10.62
C ASN A 101 -26.96 16.27 -11.10
N PRO A 102 -27.85 16.24 -12.11
CA PRO A 102 -28.46 14.98 -12.58
C PRO A 102 -27.44 13.94 -13.07
N SER A 103 -26.34 14.38 -13.67
CA SER A 103 -25.27 13.47 -14.10
C SER A 103 -24.53 12.88 -12.90
N CYS A 104 -24.32 13.66 -11.85
CA CYS A 104 -23.73 13.22 -10.59
C CYS A 104 -24.63 12.19 -9.91
N GLN A 105 -25.93 12.47 -9.81
CA GLN A 105 -26.92 11.55 -9.24
C GLN A 105 -27.01 10.23 -10.01
N ALA A 106 -26.99 10.28 -11.34
CA ALA A 106 -26.95 9.09 -12.18
C ALA A 106 -25.68 8.26 -11.94
N THR A 107 -24.52 8.91 -11.82
CA THR A 107 -23.26 8.20 -11.51
C THR A 107 -23.26 7.61 -10.11
N MET A 108 -23.81 8.29 -9.12
CA MET A 108 -23.92 7.77 -7.75
C MET A 108 -24.84 6.55 -7.72
N SER A 109 -26.02 6.63 -8.34
CA SER A 109 -26.94 5.49 -8.45
C SER A 109 -26.31 4.29 -9.17
N ALA A 110 -25.51 4.53 -10.21
CA ALA A 110 -24.80 3.46 -10.93
C ALA A 110 -23.69 2.83 -10.08
N LEU A 111 -22.97 3.64 -9.30
CA LEU A 111 -21.96 3.14 -8.36
C LEU A 111 -22.59 2.36 -7.21
N GLU A 112 -23.74 2.80 -6.70
CA GLU A 112 -24.48 2.09 -5.65
C GLU A 112 -24.98 0.72 -6.11
N SER A 113 -25.54 0.63 -7.33
CA SER A 113 -25.98 -0.64 -7.89
C SER A 113 -24.80 -1.59 -8.13
N GLU A 114 -23.68 -1.06 -8.62
CA GLU A 114 -22.45 -1.83 -8.80
C GLU A 114 -21.86 -2.31 -7.46
N CYS A 115 -21.87 -1.46 -6.43
CA CYS A 115 -21.46 -1.84 -5.08
C CYS A 115 -22.36 -2.94 -4.51
N ALA A 116 -23.67 -2.86 -4.73
CA ALA A 116 -24.62 -3.89 -4.31
C ALA A 116 -24.33 -5.23 -5.03
N ARG A 117 -24.10 -5.18 -6.33
CA ARG A 117 -23.75 -6.34 -7.17
C ARG A 117 -22.44 -6.99 -6.71
N LEU A 118 -21.37 -6.20 -6.56
CA LEU A 118 -20.06 -6.69 -6.12
C LEU A 118 -20.13 -7.29 -4.71
N ARG A 119 -20.89 -6.69 -3.79
CA ARG A 119 -21.10 -7.25 -2.45
C ARG A 119 -21.84 -8.59 -2.51
N ALA A 120 -22.83 -8.73 -3.39
CA ALA A 120 -23.51 -10.00 -3.60
C ALA A 120 -22.56 -11.06 -4.16
N GLU A 121 -21.77 -10.72 -5.17
CA GLU A 121 -20.77 -11.61 -5.79
C GLU A 121 -19.70 -12.04 -4.79
N VAL A 122 -19.19 -11.14 -3.96
CA VAL A 122 -18.23 -11.48 -2.89
C VAL A 122 -18.84 -12.46 -1.88
N ARG A 123 -20.12 -12.30 -1.52
CA ARG A 123 -20.79 -13.27 -0.63
C ARG A 123 -20.90 -14.64 -1.27
N GLU A 124 -21.28 -14.71 -2.54
CA GLU A 124 -21.39 -15.96 -3.28
C GLU A 124 -20.02 -16.65 -3.45
N LEU A 125 -19.00 -15.90 -3.85
CA LEU A 125 -17.65 -16.43 -4.02
C LEU A 125 -17.06 -16.92 -2.69
N LYS A 126 -17.32 -16.22 -1.58
CA LYS A 126 -16.92 -16.70 -0.25
C LYS A 126 -17.63 -18.00 0.12
N ALA A 127 -18.93 -18.11 -0.11
CA ALA A 127 -19.67 -19.36 0.15
C ALA A 127 -19.11 -20.53 -0.67
N ARG A 128 -18.81 -20.32 -1.96
CA ARG A 128 -18.20 -21.33 -2.83
C ARG A 128 -16.77 -21.70 -2.42
N ALA A 129 -16.01 -20.74 -1.88
CA ALA A 129 -14.67 -21.01 -1.36
C ALA A 129 -14.75 -21.82 -0.05
N GLU A 130 -15.70 -21.50 0.84
CA GLU A 130 -15.93 -22.23 2.09
C GLU A 130 -16.36 -23.67 1.85
N GLU A 131 -17.29 -23.91 0.91
CA GLU A 131 -17.75 -25.25 0.51
C GLU A 131 -16.59 -26.16 0.05
N ARG A 132 -15.58 -25.56 -0.59
CA ARG A 132 -14.39 -26.27 -1.09
C ARG A 132 -13.20 -26.21 -0.15
N SER A 133 -13.31 -25.50 0.97
CA SER A 133 -12.21 -25.34 1.90
C SER A 133 -12.04 -26.63 2.72
N LEU A 134 -10.83 -27.19 2.67
CA LEU A 134 -10.44 -28.29 3.52
C LEU A 134 -9.90 -27.71 4.83
N ASN A 135 -10.81 -27.43 5.76
CA ASN A 135 -10.47 -26.99 7.12
C ASN A 135 -10.66 -28.14 8.13
N GLU A 136 -10.10 -28.00 9.33
CA GLU A 136 -10.19 -29.03 10.38
C GLU A 136 -11.65 -29.36 10.72
N GLU A 137 -12.51 -28.35 10.75
CA GLU A 137 -13.94 -28.48 11.06
C GLU A 137 -14.68 -29.33 10.01
N ALA A 138 -14.31 -29.22 8.73
CA ALA A 138 -14.93 -29.99 7.64
C ALA A 138 -14.70 -31.50 7.78
N PHE A 139 -13.56 -31.89 8.37
CA PHE A 139 -13.21 -33.28 8.62
C PHE A 139 -13.66 -33.79 10.00
N ARG A 140 -13.99 -32.89 10.93
CA ARG A 140 -14.39 -33.23 12.30
C ARG A 140 -15.69 -34.04 12.26
N ASP A 141 -15.64 -35.24 12.82
CA ASP A 141 -16.77 -36.18 12.87
C ASP A 141 -17.36 -36.58 11.50
N ASN A 142 -16.63 -36.35 10.41
CA ASN A 142 -17.04 -36.70 9.04
C ASN A 142 -16.16 -37.80 8.45
N ASP A 143 -16.36 -39.02 8.96
CA ASP A 143 -15.53 -40.18 8.60
C ASP A 143 -15.64 -40.57 7.12
N ILE A 144 -16.78 -40.30 6.47
CA ILE A 144 -16.98 -40.56 5.03
C ILE A 144 -16.06 -39.66 4.21
N MET A 145 -16.08 -38.35 4.47
CA MET A 145 -15.22 -37.39 3.77
C MET A 145 -13.73 -37.68 4.00
N VAL A 146 -13.36 -38.05 5.23
CA VAL A 146 -11.97 -38.44 5.56
C VAL A 146 -11.55 -39.69 4.78
N LEU A 147 -12.41 -40.70 4.69
CA LEU A 147 -12.15 -41.91 3.94
C LEU A 147 -12.00 -41.64 2.44
N GLU A 148 -12.89 -40.83 1.86
CA GLU A 148 -12.86 -40.50 0.44
C GLU A 148 -11.62 -39.69 0.05
N LEU A 149 -11.21 -38.72 0.87
CA LEU A 149 -10.12 -37.80 0.55
C LEU A 149 -8.74 -38.32 0.96
N THR A 150 -8.64 -39.13 2.01
CA THR A 150 -7.33 -39.57 2.57
C THR A 150 -7.14 -41.08 2.60
N GLY A 151 -8.21 -41.86 2.41
CA GLY A 151 -8.19 -43.32 2.58
C GLY A 151 -8.20 -43.79 4.03
N LEU A 152 -8.22 -42.88 5.01
CA LEU A 152 -8.27 -43.22 6.43
C LEU A 152 -9.71 -43.51 6.87
N SER A 153 -9.89 -44.53 7.70
CA SER A 153 -11.23 -45.01 8.09
C SER A 153 -12.01 -44.10 9.04
N SER A 154 -11.39 -43.04 9.59
CA SER A 154 -12.02 -42.15 10.57
C SER A 154 -11.24 -40.87 10.75
N SER A 155 -11.94 -39.78 11.04
CA SER A 155 -11.41 -38.47 11.43
C SER A 155 -10.43 -38.53 12.60
N ALA A 156 -10.70 -39.36 13.62
CA ALA A 156 -9.80 -39.53 14.77
C ALA A 156 -8.40 -40.02 14.38
N LYS A 157 -8.30 -40.94 13.42
CA LYS A 157 -7.01 -41.45 12.91
C LYS A 157 -6.24 -40.36 12.15
N LEU A 158 -6.95 -39.54 11.38
CA LEU A 158 -6.36 -38.39 10.68
C LEU A 158 -5.78 -37.39 11.68
N ILE A 159 -6.51 -37.07 12.76
CA ILE A 159 -6.04 -36.15 13.82
C ILE A 159 -4.81 -36.70 14.53
N VAL A 160 -4.81 -37.99 14.92
CA VAL A 160 -3.65 -38.61 15.57
C VAL A 160 -2.42 -38.59 14.65
N LEU A 161 -2.60 -38.92 13.37
CA LEU A 161 -1.53 -38.88 12.38
C LEU A 161 -0.99 -37.45 12.21
N PHE A 162 -1.89 -36.47 12.08
CA PHE A 162 -1.51 -35.08 11.94
C PHE A 162 -0.73 -34.58 13.16
N ASN A 163 -1.19 -34.86 14.38
CA ASN A 163 -0.50 -34.50 15.61
C ASN A 163 0.88 -35.16 15.73
N PHE A 164 0.98 -36.43 15.35
CA PHE A 164 2.26 -37.13 15.31
C PHE A 164 3.22 -36.48 14.30
N LEU A 165 2.74 -36.13 13.11
CA LEU A 165 3.56 -35.50 12.07
C LEU A 165 3.85 -34.02 12.36
N ALA A 166 3.00 -33.32 13.12
CA ALA A 166 3.13 -31.90 13.41
C ALA A 166 4.47 -31.54 14.03
N GLU A 167 5.04 -32.42 14.87
CA GLU A 167 6.38 -32.24 15.45
C GLU A 167 7.50 -32.24 14.40
N PHE A 168 7.27 -32.86 13.25
CA PHE A 168 8.21 -32.95 12.12
C PHE A 168 7.93 -31.90 11.04
N LEU A 169 6.72 -31.34 11.01
CA LEU A 169 6.32 -30.27 10.10
C LEU A 169 6.85 -28.94 10.64
N LYS A 170 7.95 -28.46 10.07
CA LYS A 170 8.43 -27.10 10.35
C LYS A 170 7.33 -26.11 9.91
N VAL A 171 6.70 -25.42 10.87
CA VAL A 171 5.87 -24.23 10.60
C VAL A 171 6.72 -23.30 9.75
N GLY A 172 6.33 -23.14 8.49
CA GLY A 172 7.16 -22.52 7.48
C GLY A 172 7.56 -21.11 7.87
N GLN A 173 8.87 -20.89 8.00
CA GLN A 173 9.46 -19.65 7.52
C GLN A 173 8.91 -19.38 6.11
N SER A 174 8.55 -18.13 5.85
CA SER A 174 7.97 -17.66 4.60
C SER A 174 8.83 -18.03 3.38
N HIS A 175 8.61 -19.21 2.81
CA HIS A 175 9.10 -19.52 1.48
C HIS A 175 8.06 -18.97 0.49
N HIS A 176 8.44 -17.88 -0.17
CA HIS A 176 7.73 -17.34 -1.32
C HIS A 176 7.48 -18.46 -2.35
N PRO A 177 6.28 -18.55 -2.95
CA PRO A 177 6.04 -19.53 -4.00
C PRO A 177 6.71 -19.04 -5.28
N ILE A 178 7.31 -19.98 -6.02
CA ILE A 178 8.03 -19.84 -7.29
C ILE A 178 9.55 -19.54 -7.10
N PRO A 179 10.42 -20.58 -7.08
CA PRO A 179 11.77 -20.37 -7.55
C PRO A 179 11.69 -19.96 -9.03
N MET A 180 12.12 -18.73 -9.34
CA MET A 180 12.44 -18.38 -10.72
C MET A 180 13.47 -19.40 -11.23
N PHE A 181 13.18 -19.98 -12.39
CA PHE A 181 14.18 -20.68 -13.20
C PHE A 181 15.37 -19.74 -13.38
N ASP A 182 16.54 -20.08 -12.82
CA ASP A 182 17.81 -19.45 -13.19
C ASP A 182 18.30 -20.15 -14.48
N PRO A 183 18.27 -19.50 -15.66
CA PRO A 183 18.82 -20.07 -16.87
C PRO A 183 20.31 -19.69 -16.91
N ASN A 184 21.11 -20.32 -16.07
CA ASN A 184 22.55 -20.32 -16.30
C ASN A 184 23.15 -21.67 -15.90
N ILE A 185 22.70 -22.69 -16.62
CA ILE A 185 23.41 -23.95 -16.75
C ILE A 185 24.61 -23.64 -17.65
N ASN A 186 25.76 -23.35 -17.03
CA ASN A 186 27.04 -23.50 -17.71
C ASN A 186 27.30 -25.00 -17.86
N GLU A 187 26.83 -25.55 -18.97
CA GLU A 187 27.35 -26.78 -19.54
C GLU A 187 27.86 -26.44 -20.93
N THR A 188 29.18 -26.44 -21.12
CA THR A 188 29.83 -27.41 -22.01
C THR A 188 31.35 -27.28 -21.97
N GLU A 189 31.95 -28.46 -21.82
CA GLU A 189 33.37 -28.79 -21.92
C GLU A 189 33.96 -28.45 -23.29
N ALA A 190 35.21 -27.99 -23.29
CA ALA A 190 36.32 -28.45 -24.15
C ALA A 190 37.65 -27.92 -23.61
#